data_AF-A0A6M8HHC1-F1
#
_entry.id   AF-A0A6M8HHC1-F1
#
_cell.length_a   1.000
_cell.length_b   1.000
_cell.length_c   1.000
_cell.angle_alpha   90.00
_cell.angle_beta   90.00
_cell.angle_gamma   90.00
#
_symmetry.space_group_name_H-M   'P 1'
#
loop_
_entity.id
_entity.type
_entity.pdbx_description
1 polymer ?
#
loop_
_entity_poly.entity_id
_entity_poly.type
_entity_poly.pdbx_seq_one_letter_code
_entity_poly.pdbx_strand_id
1 'polypeptide(L)'
;MVSPMSYFRFRPLASSCVFLGMLALTGCANGGRQPAAGRLGLGLADSALAGGAPSLALQVSKAVLARNPNDVPALLRRGDAYYQLGDYPRAAASYRQALTLHVRSVPALMGLGRVALATSPAEASARFSEVLALEPTNQAAMSNRGVALDLSGLHAEAQDDYRRAIALAHADAARGIEVGADSGALAATQVDLAVSMAISGQPAAAVRILQPIASSPDASPRVRQDLAMALALDDRADDAARLLLTQMSQSQARSAMSGYQALREDATPPPPPPGDGS
;
A
#
# COMPACT_ATOMS: atom_id res chain seq x y z
N MET A 1 5.40 -21.71 -26.45
CA MET A 1 5.89 -22.82 -25.61
C MET A 1 7.40 -22.92 -25.76
N VAL A 2 8.18 -22.26 -24.90
CA VAL A 2 9.54 -22.66 -24.53
C VAL A 2 9.78 -22.16 -23.11
N SER A 3 10.16 -23.07 -22.23
CA SER A 3 10.80 -22.88 -20.92
C SER A 3 11.99 -23.84 -20.90
N PRO A 4 12.91 -23.84 -19.91
CA PRO A 4 13.40 -22.79 -19.00
C PRO A 4 14.95 -22.86 -18.81
N MET A 5 15.47 -22.19 -17.77
CA MET A 5 16.76 -22.43 -17.07
C MET A 5 18.05 -21.98 -17.78
N SER A 6 18.89 -21.16 -17.16
CA SER A 6 19.86 -21.70 -16.19
C SER A 6 20.52 -20.66 -15.29
N TYR A 7 20.75 -21.12 -14.06
CA TYR A 7 21.38 -20.51 -12.92
C TYR A 7 22.85 -20.07 -13.16
N PHE A 8 23.20 -18.90 -12.66
CA PHE A 8 24.60 -18.48 -12.46
C PHE A 8 25.22 -19.31 -11.32
N ARG A 9 26.21 -20.14 -11.65
CA ARG A 9 27.10 -20.85 -10.71
C ARG A 9 28.40 -20.08 -10.57
N PHE A 10 28.69 -19.58 -9.37
CA PHE A 10 30.03 -19.07 -9.01
C PHE A 10 30.91 -20.26 -8.59
N ARG A 11 32.08 -20.43 -9.23
CA ARG A 11 33.12 -21.40 -8.82
C ARG A 11 34.20 -20.69 -7.99
N PRO A 12 34.75 -21.31 -6.94
CA PRO A 12 35.81 -20.72 -6.13
C PRO A 12 37.20 -21.05 -6.69
N LEU A 13 38.17 -20.16 -6.46
CA LEU A 13 39.60 -20.43 -6.60
C LEU A 13 40.21 -20.77 -5.23
N ALA A 14 40.66 -22.02 -5.10
CA ALA A 14 41.81 -22.38 -4.26
C ALA A 14 43.08 -21.82 -4.94
N SER A 15 44.24 -21.58 -4.33
CA SER A 15 44.92 -22.28 -3.25
C SER A 15 46.19 -21.47 -2.92
N SER A 16 46.63 -21.42 -1.66
CA SER A 16 48.04 -21.68 -1.29
C SER A 16 48.23 -21.69 0.22
N CYS A 17 48.78 -22.82 0.66
CA CYS A 17 49.12 -23.20 2.01
C CYS A 17 50.38 -22.49 2.53
N VAL A 18 50.41 -22.18 3.83
CA VAL A 18 51.60 -22.30 4.67
C VAL A 18 51.16 -22.85 6.05
N PHE A 19 51.52 -24.11 6.31
CA PHE A 19 51.65 -24.72 7.65
C PHE A 19 52.94 -24.14 8.29
N LEU A 20 53.14 -23.99 9.61
CA LEU A 20 52.92 -24.90 10.72
C LEU A 20 53.23 -24.13 12.03
N GLY A 21 52.51 -24.40 13.13
CA GLY A 21 52.89 -23.89 14.45
C GLY A 21 51.89 -24.27 15.54
N MET A 22 51.91 -25.53 15.98
CA MET A 22 51.18 -26.00 17.16
C MET A 22 51.85 -25.49 18.45
N LEU A 23 51.06 -24.89 19.34
CA LEU A 23 51.28 -24.97 20.78
C LEU A 23 49.92 -25.13 21.45
N ALA A 24 49.70 -26.33 21.99
CA ALA A 24 48.56 -26.67 22.81
C ALA A 24 48.77 -26.13 24.23
N LEU A 25 47.80 -25.36 24.74
CA LEU A 25 47.56 -25.22 26.18
C LEU A 25 46.05 -25.29 26.43
N THR A 26 45.66 -26.45 26.94
CA THR A 26 44.67 -26.70 28.00
C THR A 26 43.45 -25.77 28.10
N GLY A 27 42.28 -26.38 27.91
CA GLY A 27 40.98 -25.75 28.04
C GLY A 27 40.62 -25.30 29.45
N CYS A 28 39.75 -24.30 29.47
CA CYS A 28 38.71 -24.13 30.47
C CYS A 28 37.38 -24.10 29.72
N ALA A 29 36.57 -25.14 29.90
CA ALA A 29 35.16 -25.09 29.61
C ALA A 29 34.52 -24.03 30.52
N ASN A 30 33.92 -22.99 29.96
CA ASN A 30 32.89 -22.26 30.67
C ASN A 30 31.97 -21.52 29.69
N GLY A 31 30.73 -22.01 29.60
CA GLY A 31 29.56 -21.33 29.06
C GLY A 31 29.78 -20.51 27.81
N GLY A 32 29.72 -21.15 26.64
CA GLY A 32 29.43 -20.44 25.40
C GLY A 32 28.18 -19.59 25.62
N ARG A 33 28.38 -18.28 25.78
CA ARG A 33 27.32 -17.30 25.65
C ARG A 33 26.73 -17.53 24.27
N GLN A 34 25.55 -18.15 24.22
CA GLN A 34 24.66 -18.00 23.09
C GLN A 34 24.64 -16.50 22.75
N PRO A 35 24.96 -16.10 21.51
CA PRO A 35 24.72 -14.72 21.12
C PRO A 35 23.24 -14.47 21.39
N ALA A 36 22.93 -13.37 22.08
CA ALA A 36 21.63 -13.10 22.65
C ALA A 36 20.49 -13.13 21.62
N ALA A 37 19.94 -14.31 21.37
CA ALA A 37 18.66 -14.52 20.68
C ALA A 37 17.48 -13.95 21.50
N GLY A 38 17.76 -13.37 22.68
CA GLY A 38 16.82 -12.69 23.58
C GLY A 38 16.74 -11.17 23.40
N ARG A 39 17.35 -10.57 22.37
CA ARG A 39 17.29 -9.11 22.11
C ARG A 39 16.90 -8.74 20.67
N LEU A 40 16.24 -9.63 19.93
CA LEU A 40 15.53 -9.21 18.73
C LEU A 40 14.24 -8.50 19.21
N GLY A 41 14.38 -7.21 19.53
CA GLY A 41 13.26 -6.37 19.91
C GLY A 41 12.32 -6.13 18.74
N LEU A 42 11.07 -5.75 19.04
CA LEU A 42 10.09 -5.41 18.00
C LEU A 42 10.54 -4.26 17.09
N GLY A 43 11.48 -3.42 17.54
CA GLY A 43 12.12 -2.42 16.68
C GLY A 43 12.79 -3.00 15.42
N LEU A 44 13.33 -4.22 15.48
CA LEU A 44 13.82 -4.90 14.28
C LEU A 44 12.68 -5.31 13.35
N ALA A 45 11.54 -5.74 13.91
CA ALA A 45 10.35 -6.03 13.11
C ALA A 45 9.80 -4.76 12.46
N ASP A 46 9.79 -3.63 13.17
CA ASP A 46 9.42 -2.32 12.62
C ASP A 46 10.30 -1.94 11.42
N SER A 47 11.63 -1.97 11.60
CA SER A 47 12.57 -1.66 10.52
C SER A 47 12.46 -2.65 9.35
N ALA A 48 12.22 -3.93 9.64
CA ALA A 48 12.03 -4.94 8.61
C ALA A 48 10.74 -4.71 7.80
N LEU A 49 9.63 -4.33 8.44
CA LEU A 49 8.39 -3.98 7.75
C LEU A 49 8.54 -2.71 6.90
N ALA A 50 9.22 -1.69 7.43
CA ALA A 50 9.51 -0.46 6.70
C ALA A 50 10.44 -0.71 5.49
N GLY A 51 11.40 -1.62 5.64
CA GLY A 51 12.33 -2.00 4.57
C GLY A 51 11.81 -3.06 3.59
N GLY A 52 10.54 -3.48 3.68
CA GLY A 52 9.96 -4.48 2.78
C GLY A 52 10.49 -5.90 2.99
N ALA A 53 10.96 -6.24 4.20
CA ALA A 53 11.43 -7.56 4.61
C ALA A 53 10.44 -8.25 5.58
N PRO A 54 9.18 -8.52 5.17
CA PRO A 54 8.15 -9.03 6.07
C PRO A 54 8.44 -10.43 6.61
N SER A 55 9.20 -11.26 5.88
CA SER A 55 9.63 -12.57 6.36
C SER A 55 10.52 -12.48 7.62
N LEU A 56 11.31 -11.42 7.76
CA LEU A 56 12.12 -11.18 8.96
C LEU A 56 11.24 -10.68 10.10
N ALA A 57 10.36 -9.72 9.83
CA ALA A 57 9.39 -9.23 10.81
C ALA A 57 8.49 -10.35 11.37
N LEU A 58 8.10 -11.29 10.50
CA LEU A 58 7.33 -12.48 10.88
C LEU A 58 8.11 -13.40 11.81
N GLN A 59 9.40 -13.61 11.55
CA GLN A 59 10.26 -14.43 12.42
C GLN A 59 10.44 -13.79 13.80
N VAL A 60 10.73 -12.49 13.84
CA VAL A 60 10.91 -11.75 15.09
C VAL A 60 9.63 -11.74 15.92
N SER A 61 8.49 -11.38 15.31
CA SER A 61 7.19 -11.36 16.00
C SER A 61 6.80 -12.75 16.54
N LYS A 62 7.02 -13.83 15.77
CA LYS A 62 6.81 -15.20 16.26
C LYS A 62 7.70 -15.57 17.44
N ALA A 63 8.96 -15.15 17.44
CA ALA A 63 9.88 -15.42 18.55
C ALA A 63 9.46 -14.69 19.84
N VAL A 64 8.92 -13.47 19.73
CA VAL A 64 8.34 -12.75 20.87
C VAL A 64 7.08 -13.46 21.37
N LEU A 65 6.18 -13.83 20.46
CA LEU A 65 4.91 -14.49 20.79
C LEU A 65 5.09 -15.90 21.38
N ALA A 66 6.18 -16.60 21.06
CA ALA A 66 6.52 -17.88 21.69
C ALA A 66 6.84 -17.73 23.18
N ARG A 67 7.31 -16.55 23.62
CA ARG A 67 7.60 -16.24 25.03
C ARG A 67 6.40 -15.58 25.72
N ASN A 68 5.69 -14.71 25.00
CA ASN A 68 4.49 -14.04 25.47
C ASN A 68 3.40 -14.06 24.37
N PRO A 69 2.49 -15.04 24.38
CA PRO A 69 1.44 -15.18 23.36
C PRO A 69 0.46 -14.01 23.28
N ASN A 70 0.39 -13.19 24.33
CA ASN A 70 -0.52 -12.05 24.45
C ASN A 70 0.20 -10.70 24.26
N ASP A 71 1.41 -10.71 23.71
CA ASP A 71 2.13 -9.48 23.37
C ASP A 71 1.45 -8.77 22.18
N VAL A 72 0.67 -7.74 22.47
CA VAL A 72 -0.16 -7.05 21.48
C VAL A 72 0.68 -6.37 20.39
N PRO A 73 1.76 -5.63 20.71
CA PRO A 73 2.68 -5.14 19.69
C PRO A 73 3.20 -6.24 18.76
N ALA A 74 3.60 -7.41 19.28
CA ALA A 74 4.06 -8.51 18.45
C ALA A 74 2.94 -9.12 17.59
N LEU A 75 1.70 -9.21 18.10
CA LEU A 75 0.53 -9.62 17.32
C LEU A 75 0.26 -8.67 16.14
N LEU A 76 0.37 -7.36 16.37
CA LEU A 76 0.23 -6.36 15.31
C LEU A 76 1.30 -6.54 14.23
N ARG A 77 2.58 -6.69 14.61
CA ARG A 77 3.67 -6.90 13.65
C ARG A 77 3.58 -8.21 12.89
N ARG A 78 3.10 -9.27 13.54
CA ARG A 78 2.78 -10.52 12.87
C ARG A 78 1.68 -10.33 11.83
N GLY A 79 0.64 -9.56 12.19
CA GLY A 79 -0.44 -9.17 11.27
C GLY A 79 0.08 -8.38 10.07
N ASP A 80 0.87 -7.33 10.31
CA ASP A 80 1.48 -6.49 9.27
C ASP A 80 2.39 -7.30 8.34
N ALA A 81 3.19 -8.22 8.90
CA ALA A 81 4.05 -9.09 8.13
C ALA A 81 3.25 -10.06 7.24
N TYR A 82 2.20 -10.68 7.78
CA TYR A 82 1.32 -11.53 6.97
C TYR A 82 0.59 -10.74 5.88
N TYR A 83 0.17 -9.51 6.17
CA TYR A 83 -0.45 -8.63 5.19
C TYR A 83 0.50 -8.32 4.02
N GLN A 84 1.74 -7.91 4.30
CA GLN A 84 2.74 -7.66 3.26
C GLN A 84 3.13 -8.92 2.46
N LEU A 85 2.98 -10.10 3.06
CA LEU A 85 3.16 -11.40 2.38
C LEU A 85 1.93 -11.84 1.56
N GLY A 86 0.82 -11.09 1.59
CA GLY A 86 -0.43 -11.43 0.92
C GLY A 86 -1.26 -12.51 1.64
N ASP A 87 -0.88 -12.91 2.85
CA ASP A 87 -1.63 -13.87 3.66
C ASP A 87 -2.69 -13.18 4.52
N TYR A 88 -3.74 -12.71 3.85
CA TYR A 88 -4.83 -11.99 4.48
C TYR A 88 -5.55 -12.78 5.59
N PRO A 89 -5.81 -14.10 5.47
CA PRO A 89 -6.40 -14.86 6.56
C PRO A 89 -5.56 -14.86 7.84
N ARG A 90 -4.25 -15.09 7.75
CA ARG A 90 -3.36 -15.08 8.94
C ARG A 90 -3.10 -13.66 9.46
N ALA A 91 -3.13 -12.66 8.59
CA ALA A 91 -3.10 -11.25 8.99
C ALA A 91 -4.32 -10.91 9.86
N ALA A 92 -5.53 -11.18 9.35
CA ALA A 92 -6.78 -10.93 10.07
C ALA A 92 -6.83 -11.67 11.41
N ALA A 93 -6.41 -12.94 11.45
CA ALA A 93 -6.35 -13.70 12.70
C ALA A 93 -5.45 -13.03 13.76
N SER A 94 -4.30 -12.48 13.34
CA SER A 94 -3.38 -11.79 14.25
C SER A 94 -3.97 -10.47 14.76
N TYR A 95 -4.61 -9.68 13.89
CA TYR A 95 -5.27 -8.43 14.30
C TYR A 95 -6.49 -8.68 15.21
N ARG A 96 -7.31 -9.71 14.93
CA ARG A 96 -8.41 -10.09 15.83
C ARG A 96 -7.91 -10.53 17.20
N GLN A 97 -6.82 -11.29 17.26
CA GLN A 97 -6.21 -11.65 18.54
C GLN A 97 -5.74 -10.40 19.30
N ALA A 98 -5.16 -9.41 18.62
CA ALA A 98 -4.82 -8.13 19.24
C ALA A 98 -6.07 -7.40 19.78
N LEU A 99 -7.19 -7.43 19.05
CA LEU A 99 -8.47 -6.84 19.49
C LEU A 99 -9.12 -7.58 20.66
N THR A 100 -8.95 -8.90 20.77
CA THR A 100 -9.44 -9.63 21.96
C THR A 100 -8.75 -9.19 23.25
N LEU A 101 -7.50 -8.70 23.14
CA LEU A 101 -6.72 -8.21 24.27
C LEU A 101 -6.92 -6.69 24.48
N HIS A 102 -7.05 -5.93 23.39
CA HIS A 102 -7.31 -4.49 23.40
C HIS A 102 -8.42 -4.14 22.41
N VAL A 103 -9.66 -4.13 22.89
CA VAL A 103 -10.89 -3.98 22.09
C VAL A 103 -10.94 -2.71 21.24
N ARG A 104 -10.21 -1.66 21.60
CA ARG A 104 -10.15 -0.37 20.89
C ARG A 104 -8.78 -0.08 20.27
N SER A 105 -8.03 -1.12 19.89
CA SER A 105 -6.72 -0.97 19.26
C SER A 105 -6.86 -0.41 17.83
N VAL A 106 -6.60 0.89 17.67
CA VAL A 106 -6.60 1.56 16.35
C VAL A 106 -5.70 0.85 15.33
N PRO A 107 -4.45 0.46 15.64
CA PRO A 107 -3.61 -0.27 14.68
C PRO A 107 -4.22 -1.60 14.22
N ALA A 108 -4.91 -2.32 15.10
CA ALA A 108 -5.57 -3.58 14.75
C ALA A 108 -6.81 -3.36 13.87
N LEU A 109 -7.62 -2.34 14.17
CA LEU A 109 -8.77 -1.96 13.34
C LEU A 109 -8.31 -1.51 11.94
N MET A 110 -7.27 -0.68 11.87
CA MET A 110 -6.62 -0.29 10.61
C MET A 110 -6.14 -1.53 9.83
N GLY A 111 -5.50 -2.48 10.51
CA GLY A 111 -5.06 -3.74 9.91
C GLY A 111 -6.21 -4.58 9.34
N LEU A 112 -7.31 -4.71 10.08
CA LEU A 112 -8.51 -5.41 9.59
C LEU A 112 -9.18 -4.68 8.43
N GLY A 113 -9.26 -3.35 8.47
CA GLY A 113 -9.78 -2.56 7.36
C GLY A 113 -8.97 -2.77 6.08
N ARG A 114 -7.63 -2.74 6.18
CA ARG A 114 -6.74 -3.02 5.04
C ARG A 114 -6.90 -4.44 4.50
N VAL A 115 -7.01 -5.43 5.37
CA VAL A 115 -7.30 -6.81 4.94
C VAL A 115 -8.65 -6.89 4.22
N ALA A 116 -9.67 -6.22 4.76
CA ALA A 116 -11.02 -6.23 4.19
C ALA A 116 -11.11 -5.52 2.83
N LEU A 117 -10.23 -4.56 2.50
CA LEU A 117 -10.20 -3.94 1.16
C LEU A 117 -10.04 -4.97 0.04
N ALA A 118 -9.37 -6.10 0.31
CA ALA A 118 -9.18 -7.15 -0.68
C ALA A 118 -10.40 -8.07 -0.88
N THR A 119 -11.38 -8.05 0.04
CA THR A 119 -12.46 -9.06 0.08
C THR A 119 -13.86 -8.49 0.25
N SER A 120 -14.01 -7.35 0.92
CA SER A 120 -15.29 -6.71 1.21
C SER A 120 -15.11 -5.22 1.48
N PRO A 121 -15.34 -4.35 0.48
CA PRO A 121 -15.30 -2.90 0.65
C PRO A 121 -16.24 -2.41 1.77
N ALA A 122 -17.41 -3.03 1.92
CA ALA A 122 -18.34 -2.70 3.01
C ALA A 122 -17.75 -2.97 4.40
N GLU A 123 -17.10 -4.12 4.59
CA GLU A 123 -16.42 -4.42 5.87
C GLU A 123 -15.23 -3.48 6.11
N ALA A 124 -14.47 -3.17 5.06
CA ALA A 124 -13.36 -2.22 5.15
C ALA A 124 -13.84 -0.83 5.63
N SER A 125 -14.89 -0.30 4.99
CA SER A 125 -15.50 0.97 5.36
C SER A 125 -16.02 0.99 6.80
N ALA A 126 -16.63 -0.11 7.25
CA ALA A 126 -17.06 -0.25 8.64
C ALA A 126 -15.88 -0.18 9.62
N ARG A 127 -14.78 -0.93 9.34
CA ARG A 127 -13.58 -0.92 10.20
C ARG A 127 -12.90 0.44 10.25
N PHE A 128 -12.79 1.15 9.13
CA PHE A 128 -12.24 2.50 9.13
C PHE A 128 -13.17 3.51 9.81
N SER A 129 -14.49 3.32 9.73
CA SER A 129 -15.45 4.13 10.49
C SER A 129 -15.31 3.92 12.00
N GLU A 130 -15.03 2.70 12.45
CA GLU A 130 -14.68 2.44 13.85
C GLU A 130 -13.41 3.21 14.25
N VAL A 131 -12.37 3.24 13.40
CA VAL A 131 -11.16 4.05 13.67
C VAL A 131 -11.51 5.54 13.76
N LEU A 132 -12.30 6.07 12.84
CA LEU A 132 -12.66 7.49 12.82
C LEU A 132 -13.58 7.89 13.99
N ALA A 133 -14.31 6.95 14.57
CA ALA A 133 -15.03 7.19 15.82
C ALA A 133 -14.09 7.28 17.04
N LEU A 134 -12.91 6.66 16.99
CA LEU A 134 -11.87 6.74 18.02
C LEU A 134 -10.96 7.95 17.81
N GLU A 135 -10.57 8.20 16.56
CA GLU A 135 -9.63 9.22 16.13
C GLU A 135 -10.20 9.98 14.92
N PRO A 136 -11.04 11.00 15.17
CA PRO A 136 -11.73 11.74 14.10
C PRO A 136 -10.82 12.49 13.12
N THR A 137 -9.53 12.63 13.45
CA THR A 137 -8.51 13.31 12.63
C THR A 137 -7.52 12.33 12.00
N ASN A 138 -7.77 11.01 12.05
CA ASN A 138 -6.88 10.01 11.47
C ASN A 138 -6.97 10.06 9.93
N GLN A 139 -6.00 10.73 9.32
CA GLN A 139 -5.93 10.96 7.87
C GLN A 139 -5.87 9.65 7.07
N ALA A 140 -5.11 8.66 7.56
CA ALA A 140 -4.98 7.37 6.91
C ALA A 140 -6.30 6.58 6.95
N ALA A 141 -7.07 6.66 8.03
CA ALA A 141 -8.38 6.02 8.11
C ALA A 141 -9.40 6.68 7.16
N MET A 142 -9.39 8.02 7.04
CA MET A 142 -10.22 8.73 6.06
C MET A 142 -9.87 8.30 4.63
N SER A 143 -8.59 8.34 4.27
CA SER A 143 -8.13 7.96 2.93
C SER A 143 -8.50 6.50 2.60
N ASN A 144 -8.21 5.55 3.49
CA ASN A 144 -8.57 4.15 3.24
C ASN A 144 -10.09 3.89 3.25
N ARG A 145 -10.88 4.66 4.01
CA ARG A 145 -12.35 4.60 3.92
C ARG A 145 -12.84 5.13 2.58
N GLY A 146 -12.23 6.21 2.07
CA GLY A 146 -12.48 6.70 0.72
C GLY A 146 -12.28 5.61 -0.33
N VAL A 147 -11.17 4.86 -0.25
CA VAL A 147 -10.91 3.73 -1.18
C VAL A 147 -12.00 2.67 -1.08
N ALA A 148 -12.43 2.32 0.14
CA ALA A 148 -13.51 1.36 0.34
C ALA A 148 -14.86 1.85 -0.22
N LEU A 149 -15.13 3.16 -0.12
CA LEU A 149 -16.34 3.80 -0.64
C LEU A 149 -16.33 3.85 -2.17
N ASP A 150 -15.20 4.19 -2.79
CA ASP A 150 -15.03 4.14 -4.26
C ASP A 150 -15.24 2.72 -4.81
N LEU A 151 -14.67 1.70 -4.15
CA LEU A 151 -14.89 0.29 -4.51
C LEU A 151 -16.35 -0.15 -4.36
N SER A 152 -17.16 0.63 -3.61
CA SER A 152 -18.59 0.41 -3.44
C SER A 152 -19.44 1.32 -4.36
N GLY A 153 -18.82 2.12 -5.22
CA GLY A 153 -19.50 3.10 -6.10
C GLY A 153 -19.97 4.37 -5.39
N LEU A 154 -19.64 4.56 -4.11
CA LEU A 154 -20.01 5.72 -3.29
C LEU A 154 -18.97 6.84 -3.45
N HIS A 155 -18.83 7.33 -4.69
CA HIS A 155 -17.76 8.26 -5.07
C HIS A 155 -17.88 9.62 -4.38
N ALA A 156 -19.09 10.12 -4.14
CA ALA A 156 -19.27 11.43 -3.50
C ALA A 156 -18.75 11.42 -2.05
N GLU A 157 -19.09 10.37 -1.29
CA GLU A 157 -18.63 10.16 0.08
C GLU A 157 -17.13 9.88 0.12
N ALA A 158 -16.60 9.10 -0.83
CA ALA A 158 -15.16 8.87 -0.95
C ALA A 158 -14.39 10.19 -1.12
N GLN A 159 -14.86 11.05 -2.03
CA GLN A 159 -14.25 12.34 -2.29
C GLN A 159 -14.31 13.30 -1.09
N ASP A 160 -15.36 13.24 -0.27
CA ASP A 160 -15.40 14.00 0.99
C ASP A 160 -14.29 13.55 1.95
N ASP A 161 -14.14 12.24 2.14
CA ASP A 161 -13.10 11.68 3.00
C ASP A 161 -11.69 12.04 2.52
N TYR A 162 -11.40 11.92 1.22
CA TYR A 162 -10.09 12.32 0.69
C TYR A 162 -9.83 13.81 0.89
N ARG A 163 -10.81 14.69 0.60
CA ARG A 163 -10.65 16.14 0.79
C ARG A 163 -10.39 16.49 2.24
N ARG A 164 -11.08 15.83 3.19
CA ARG A 164 -10.85 16.01 4.63
C ARG A 164 -9.46 15.55 5.05
N ALA A 165 -8.99 14.40 4.56
CA ALA A 165 -7.65 13.91 4.82
C ALA A 165 -6.56 14.88 4.30
N ILE A 166 -6.72 15.37 3.06
CA ILE A 166 -5.82 16.35 2.44
C ILE A 166 -5.81 17.67 3.21
N ALA A 167 -6.98 18.16 3.63
CA ALA A 167 -7.08 19.40 4.40
C ALA A 167 -6.37 19.29 5.77
N LEU A 168 -6.50 18.14 6.44
CA LEU A 168 -5.77 17.87 7.68
C LEU A 168 -4.27 17.79 7.45
N ALA A 169 -3.81 17.10 6.40
CA ALA A 169 -2.39 17.02 6.05
C ALA A 169 -1.78 18.42 5.84
N HIS A 170 -2.47 19.29 5.10
CA HIS A 170 -2.03 20.67 4.89
C HIS A 170 -2.02 21.48 6.20
N ALA A 171 -3.03 21.29 7.05
CA ALA A 171 -3.09 21.97 8.33
C ALA A 171 -1.97 21.54 9.28
N ASP A 172 -1.59 20.27 9.26
CA ASP A 172 -0.47 19.73 10.05
C ASP A 172 0.87 20.25 9.52
N ALA A 173 1.06 20.22 8.20
CA ALA A 173 2.25 20.79 7.55
C ALA A 173 2.42 22.29 7.86
N ALA A 174 1.33 23.07 7.82
CA ALA A 174 1.34 24.49 8.17
C ALA A 174 1.71 24.76 9.64
N ARG A 175 1.48 23.79 10.53
CA ARG A 175 1.86 23.86 11.95
C ARG A 175 3.27 23.34 12.22
N GLY A 176 4.02 22.94 11.19
CA GLY A 176 5.32 22.30 11.35
C GLY A 176 5.24 20.93 12.02
N ILE A 177 4.06 20.31 12.02
CA ILE A 177 3.91 18.91 12.42
C ILE A 177 4.41 18.11 11.22
N GLU A 178 5.68 17.71 11.26
CA GLU A 178 6.19 16.74 10.32
C GLU A 178 5.39 15.44 10.50
N VAL A 179 4.48 15.19 9.57
CA VAL A 179 3.92 13.86 9.34
C VAL A 179 5.10 13.00 8.89
N GLY A 180 5.71 12.30 9.84
CA GLY A 180 6.94 11.54 9.60
C GLY A 180 6.84 10.69 8.33
N ALA A 181 7.83 10.82 7.45
CA ALA A 181 8.04 10.01 6.23
C ALA A 181 6.88 9.92 5.20
N ASP A 182 5.72 10.55 5.41
CA ASP A 182 4.49 10.24 4.65
C ASP A 182 4.06 11.31 3.64
N SER A 183 5.01 12.08 3.08
CA SER A 183 4.74 12.90 1.89
C SER A 183 4.13 12.07 0.74
N GLY A 184 4.44 10.76 0.71
CA GLY A 184 3.81 9.78 -0.17
C GLY A 184 2.32 9.54 0.11
N ALA A 185 1.87 9.59 1.37
CA ALA A 185 0.46 9.39 1.71
C ALA A 185 -0.43 10.56 1.26
N LEU A 186 0.06 11.80 1.35
CA LEU A 186 -0.66 12.95 0.80
C LEU A 186 -0.80 12.84 -0.73
N ALA A 187 0.31 12.56 -1.43
CA ALA A 187 0.29 12.40 -2.88
C ALA A 187 -0.61 11.22 -3.31
N ALA A 188 -0.56 10.08 -2.60
CA ALA A 188 -1.44 8.94 -2.85
C ALA A 188 -2.92 9.33 -2.68
N THR A 189 -3.27 10.03 -1.59
CA THR A 189 -4.65 10.47 -1.35
C THR A 189 -5.13 11.47 -2.40
N GLN A 190 -4.25 12.33 -2.92
CA GLN A 190 -4.57 13.22 -4.04
C GLN A 190 -4.81 12.45 -5.34
N VAL A 191 -4.02 11.39 -5.60
CA VAL A 191 -4.23 10.50 -6.74
C VAL A 191 -5.56 9.77 -6.61
N ASP A 192 -5.88 9.21 -5.45
CA ASP A 192 -7.16 8.52 -5.20
C ASP A 192 -8.36 9.46 -5.39
N LEU A 193 -8.28 10.68 -4.87
CA LEU A 193 -9.28 11.73 -5.12
C LEU A 193 -9.44 12.01 -6.61
N ALA A 194 -8.34 12.18 -7.33
CA ALA A 194 -8.38 12.49 -8.76
C ALA A 194 -8.95 11.32 -9.58
N VAL A 195 -8.58 10.09 -9.27
CA VAL A 195 -9.13 8.89 -9.92
C VAL A 195 -10.64 8.80 -9.67
N SER A 196 -11.09 8.97 -8.42
CA SER A 196 -12.51 9.03 -8.08
C SER A 196 -13.26 10.11 -8.87
N MET A 197 -12.68 11.31 -8.97
CA MET A 197 -13.25 12.40 -9.77
C MET A 197 -13.32 12.04 -11.27
N ALA A 198 -12.28 11.41 -11.83
CA ALA A 198 -12.26 11.04 -13.24
C ALA A 198 -13.38 10.05 -13.57
N ILE A 199 -13.51 8.98 -12.79
CA ILE A 199 -14.49 7.91 -13.03
C ILE A 199 -15.92 8.31 -12.65
N SER A 200 -16.11 9.39 -11.89
CA SER A 200 -17.43 9.92 -11.50
C SER A 200 -17.85 11.17 -12.30
N GLY A 201 -17.26 11.40 -13.48
CA GLY A 201 -17.71 12.44 -14.42
C GLY A 201 -17.07 13.82 -14.21
N GLN A 202 -15.95 13.92 -13.49
CA GLN A 202 -15.17 15.15 -13.31
C GLN A 202 -13.72 15.04 -13.83
N PRO A 203 -13.48 14.56 -15.07
CA PRO A 203 -12.14 14.24 -15.57
C PRO A 203 -11.22 15.47 -15.73
N ALA A 204 -11.76 16.63 -16.14
CA ALA A 204 -11.00 17.89 -16.18
C ALA A 204 -10.39 18.26 -14.81
N ALA A 205 -11.14 18.03 -13.74
CA ALA A 205 -10.68 18.32 -12.38
C ALA A 205 -9.64 17.30 -11.91
N ALA A 206 -9.81 16.03 -12.28
CA ALA A 206 -8.81 14.99 -12.05
C ALA A 206 -7.47 15.30 -12.73
N VAL A 207 -7.49 15.73 -14.00
CA VAL A 207 -6.28 16.11 -14.74
C VAL A 207 -5.52 17.24 -14.04
N ARG A 208 -6.23 18.26 -13.52
CA ARG A 208 -5.58 19.36 -12.78
C ARG A 208 -4.82 18.89 -11.54
N ILE A 209 -5.29 17.84 -10.87
CA ILE A 209 -4.63 17.25 -9.69
C ILE A 209 -3.49 16.34 -10.14
N LEU A 210 -3.73 15.45 -11.12
CA LEU A 210 -2.77 14.43 -11.54
C LEU A 210 -1.58 15.00 -12.32
N GLN A 211 -1.79 16.05 -13.12
CA GLN A 211 -0.75 16.61 -13.98
C GLN A 211 0.54 16.97 -13.24
N PRO A 212 0.54 17.80 -12.17
CA PRO A 212 1.77 18.11 -11.45
C PRO A 212 2.41 16.90 -10.78
N ILE A 213 1.61 15.95 -10.29
CA ILE A 213 2.10 14.74 -9.62
C ILE A 213 2.78 13.81 -10.64
N ALA A 214 2.15 13.58 -11.78
CA ALA A 214 2.63 12.71 -12.86
C ALA A 214 3.84 13.28 -13.62
N SER A 215 4.00 14.61 -13.60
CA SER A 215 5.16 15.29 -14.20
C SER A 215 6.41 15.26 -13.30
N SER A 216 6.29 14.83 -12.04
CA SER A 216 7.45 14.63 -11.16
C SER A 216 8.38 13.53 -11.72
N PRO A 217 9.72 13.70 -11.68
CA PRO A 217 10.67 12.67 -12.10
C PRO A 217 10.47 11.33 -11.38
N ASP A 218 10.07 11.38 -10.11
CA ASP A 218 9.88 10.22 -9.23
C ASP A 218 8.47 9.62 -9.35
N ALA A 219 7.62 10.14 -10.24
CA ALA A 219 6.26 9.65 -10.42
C ALA A 219 6.26 8.20 -10.89
N SER A 220 5.51 7.36 -10.18
CA SER A 220 5.38 5.95 -10.57
C SER A 220 4.69 5.82 -11.94
N PRO A 221 4.95 4.73 -12.68
CA PRO A 221 4.23 4.46 -13.93
C PRO A 221 2.70 4.42 -13.75
N ARG A 222 2.23 3.98 -12.56
CA ARG A 222 0.80 3.95 -12.24
C ARG A 222 0.18 5.34 -12.26
N VAL A 223 0.79 6.33 -11.59
CA VAL A 223 0.26 7.70 -11.56
C VAL A 223 0.20 8.31 -12.97
N ARG A 224 1.18 8.00 -13.83
CA ARG A 224 1.15 8.45 -15.22
C ARG A 224 0.08 7.74 -16.04
N GLN A 225 -0.24 6.48 -15.74
CA GLN A 225 -1.38 5.77 -16.33
C GLN A 225 -2.71 6.37 -15.85
N ASP A 226 -2.83 6.73 -14.57
CA ASP A 226 -4.01 7.39 -14.00
C ASP A 226 -4.25 8.75 -14.68
N LEU A 227 -3.18 9.52 -14.93
CA LEU A 227 -3.27 10.76 -15.73
C LEU A 227 -3.72 10.47 -17.17
N ALA A 228 -3.16 9.45 -17.84
CA ALA A 228 -3.57 9.10 -19.20
C ALA A 228 -5.06 8.70 -19.26
N MET A 229 -5.55 7.97 -18.25
CA MET A 229 -6.97 7.66 -18.11
C MET A 229 -7.80 8.93 -17.97
N ALA A 230 -7.44 9.83 -17.04
CA ALA A 230 -8.15 11.08 -16.84
C ALA A 230 -8.18 11.95 -18.10
N LEU A 231 -7.07 12.03 -18.85
CA LEU A 231 -6.99 12.73 -20.14
C LEU A 231 -7.92 12.11 -21.18
N ALA A 232 -7.97 10.78 -21.28
CA ALA A 232 -8.86 10.10 -22.21
C ALA A 232 -10.35 10.35 -21.90
N LEU A 233 -10.70 10.39 -20.60
CA LEU A 233 -12.04 10.73 -20.13
C LEU A 233 -12.37 12.22 -20.33
N ASP A 234 -11.36 13.09 -20.35
CA ASP A 234 -11.47 14.54 -20.58
C ASP A 234 -11.44 14.94 -22.07
N ASP A 235 -11.80 14.04 -22.99
CA ASP A 235 -11.76 14.30 -24.44
C ASP A 235 -10.36 14.57 -25.04
N ARG A 236 -9.29 14.26 -24.30
CA ARG A 236 -7.89 14.50 -24.70
C ARG A 236 -7.15 13.19 -25.01
N ALA A 237 -7.77 12.36 -25.85
CA ALA A 237 -7.26 11.03 -26.20
C ALA A 237 -5.86 11.04 -26.82
N ASP A 238 -5.53 12.07 -27.60
CA ASP A 238 -4.20 12.21 -28.21
C ASP A 238 -3.09 12.48 -27.17
N ASP A 239 -3.39 13.29 -26.15
CA ASP A 239 -2.47 13.52 -25.03
C ASP A 239 -2.25 12.24 -24.23
N ALA A 240 -3.34 11.50 -23.94
CA ALA A 240 -3.30 10.22 -23.26
C ALA A 240 -2.44 9.20 -24.02
N ALA A 241 -2.65 9.05 -25.33
CA ALA A 241 -1.90 8.12 -26.18
C ALA A 241 -0.40 8.47 -26.23
N ARG A 242 -0.07 9.76 -26.38
CA ARG A 242 1.33 10.22 -26.33
C ARG A 242 1.97 9.88 -24.99
N LEU A 243 1.27 10.14 -23.88
CA LEU A 243 1.78 9.85 -22.54
C LEU A 243 2.03 8.34 -22.35
N LEU A 244 1.11 7.48 -22.77
CA LEU A 244 1.26 6.02 -22.66
C LEU A 244 2.46 5.52 -23.47
N LEU A 245 2.65 6.01 -24.70
CA LEU A 245 3.75 5.60 -25.58
C LEU A 245 5.15 5.94 -25.01
N THR A 246 5.26 6.83 -24.03
CA THR A 246 6.53 7.07 -23.31
C THR A 246 6.89 5.96 -22.32
N GLN A 247 5.94 5.08 -21.97
CA GLN A 247 6.07 4.09 -20.89
C GLN A 247 5.89 2.65 -21.36
N MET A 248 5.23 2.44 -22.50
CA MET A 248 4.85 1.11 -22.96
C MET A 248 4.83 0.99 -24.48
N SER A 249 4.73 -0.23 -24.99
CA SER A 249 4.69 -0.49 -26.43
C SER A 249 3.40 0.02 -27.06
N GLN A 250 3.41 0.20 -28.38
CA GLN A 250 2.23 0.64 -29.13
C GLN A 250 1.02 -0.31 -29.00
N SER A 251 1.24 -1.61 -28.79
CA SER A 251 0.14 -2.56 -28.56
C SER A 251 -0.45 -2.41 -27.16
N GLN A 252 0.40 -2.22 -26.15
CA GLN A 252 -0.04 -1.97 -24.77
C GLN A 252 -0.80 -0.65 -24.64
N ALA A 253 -0.29 0.43 -25.26
CA ALA A 253 -0.95 1.73 -25.26
C ALA A 253 -2.32 1.68 -25.94
N ARG A 254 -2.44 0.98 -27.09
CA ARG A 254 -3.73 0.77 -27.74
C ARG A 254 -4.71 -0.01 -26.86
N SER A 255 -4.25 -1.08 -26.22
CA SER A 255 -5.09 -1.87 -25.31
C SER A 255 -5.59 -1.03 -24.13
N ALA A 256 -4.74 -0.18 -23.55
CA ALA A 256 -5.13 0.71 -22.46
C ALA A 256 -6.17 1.75 -22.93
N MET A 257 -5.94 2.39 -24.09
CA MET A 257 -6.87 3.37 -24.66
C MET A 257 -8.25 2.78 -24.94
N SER A 258 -8.34 1.54 -25.43
CA SER A 258 -9.62 0.85 -25.59
C SER A 258 -10.36 0.66 -24.26
N GLY A 259 -9.63 0.36 -23.18
CA GLY A 259 -10.21 0.30 -21.83
C GLY A 259 -10.75 1.65 -21.35
N TYR A 260 -10.02 2.74 -21.62
CA TYR A 260 -10.45 4.08 -21.24
C TYR A 260 -11.68 4.57 -22.03
N GLN A 261 -11.80 4.16 -23.30
CA GLN A 261 -12.98 4.44 -24.12
C GLN A 261 -14.23 3.75 -23.57
N ALA A 262 -14.13 2.48 -23.18
CA ALA A 262 -15.25 1.76 -22.57
C ALA A 262 -15.72 2.42 -21.27
N LEU A 263 -14.78 2.84 -20.40
CA LEU A 263 -15.10 3.58 -19.17
C LEU A 263 -15.84 4.89 -19.45
N ARG A 264 -15.49 5.58 -20.53
CA ARG A 264 -16.17 6.81 -20.94
C ARG A 264 -17.61 6.55 -21.37
N GLU A 265 -17.82 5.51 -22.18
CA GLU A 265 -19.14 5.14 -22.68
C GLU A 265 -20.09 4.79 -21.53
N ASP A 266 -19.62 4.05 -20.53
CA ASP A 266 -20.36 3.73 -19.32
C ASP A 266 -20.68 4.97 -18.46
N ALA A 267 -19.82 5.99 -18.50
CA ALA A 267 -19.99 7.23 -17.73
C ALA A 267 -20.93 8.25 -18.42
N THR A 268 -21.18 8.13 -19.73
CA THR A 268 -22.09 9.02 -20.47
C THR A 268 -23.56 8.61 -20.30
N PRO A 269 -24.45 9.50 -19.82
CA PRO A 269 -25.88 9.18 -19.77
C PRO A 269 -26.43 8.97 -21.19
N PRO A 270 -27.41 8.06 -21.37
CA PRO A 270 -28.01 7.80 -22.68
C PRO A 270 -28.64 9.08 -23.24
N PRO A 271 -28.68 9.25 -24.58
CA PRO A 271 -29.33 10.39 -25.20
C PRO A 271 -30.79 10.48 -24.75
N PRO A 272 -31.36 11.69 -24.59
CA PRO A 272 -32.77 11.83 -24.26
C PRO A 272 -33.62 11.13 -25.33
N PRO A 273 -34.77 10.54 -24.96
CA PRO A 273 -35.66 9.92 -25.93
C PRO A 273 -36.03 10.94 -27.01
N PRO A 274 -36.20 10.52 -28.28
CA PRO A 274 -36.60 11.43 -29.35
C PRO A 274 -37.90 12.12 -28.93
N GLY A 275 -37.86 13.45 -28.83
CA GLY A 275 -39.02 14.24 -28.47
C GLY A 275 -40.17 13.93 -29.41
N ASP A 276 -41.29 13.53 -28.83
CA ASP A 276 -42.59 13.42 -29.47
C ASP A 276 -43.00 14.82 -29.94
N GLY A 277 -42.59 15.14 -31.16
CA GLY A 277 -42.94 16.36 -31.86
C GLY A 277 -44.46 16.50 -31.89
N SER A 278 -44.96 17.42 -31.07
CA SER A 278 -46.35 17.86 -31.02
C SER A 278 -46.52 19.11 -31.87
#